data_AF-A0A7S0N567-F1
#
_entry.id   AF-A0A7S0N567-F1
#
_cell.length_a   1.000
_cell.length_b   1.000
_cell.length_c   1.000
_cell.angle_alpha   90.00
_cell.angle_beta   90.00
_cell.angle_gamma   90.00
#
_symmetry.space_group_name_H-M   'P 1'
#
loop_
_entity.id
_entity.type
_entity.pdbx_description
1 polymer ?
#
loop_
_entity_poly.entity_id
_entity_poly.type
_entity_poly.pdbx_seq_one_letter_code
_entity_poly.pdbx_strand_id
1 'polypeptide(L)'
;ETAAGRVRRLMEEGAAIAARITMTPRVFQSEPCLLTVLAFDARMLLHGPAAGDSHPERPHRLCAIYQHLVAAGLTRRCVEVAGTECSREEVLLAHTAAHWTLVEGCCGPRPAL
;
A
#
# COMPACT_ATOMS: atom_id res chain seq x y z
N GLU A 1 10.31 -32.27 -4.34
CA GLU A 1 10.15 -30.94 -3.71
C GLU A 1 8.70 -30.71 -3.33
N THR A 2 8.44 -30.36 -2.06
CA THR A 2 7.08 -30.13 -1.54
C THR A 2 6.66 -28.67 -1.75
N ALA A 3 5.36 -28.39 -1.79
CA ALA A 3 4.82 -27.03 -1.96
C ALA A 3 5.37 -26.03 -0.92
N ALA A 4 5.62 -26.51 0.31
CA ALA A 4 6.25 -25.74 1.38
C ALA A 4 7.69 -25.28 1.03
N GLY A 5 8.46 -26.12 0.32
CA GLY A 5 9.81 -25.77 -0.12
C GLY A 5 9.84 -24.63 -1.14
N ARG A 6 8.81 -24.53 -2.00
CA ARG A 6 8.68 -23.44 -2.98
C ARG A 6 8.28 -22.12 -2.33
N VAL A 7 7.38 -22.15 -1.35
CA VAL A 7 6.98 -20.95 -0.60
C VAL A 7 8.15 -20.38 0.19
N ARG A 8 8.94 -21.25 0.86
CA ARG A 8 10.13 -20.80 1.60
C ARG A 8 11.16 -20.13 0.69
N ARG A 9 11.37 -20.69 -0.50
CA ARG A 9 12.30 -20.13 -1.49
C ARG A 9 11.85 -18.75 -2.01
N LEU A 10 10.56 -18.58 -2.31
CA LEU A 10 10.00 -17.28 -2.72
C LEU A 10 10.13 -16.22 -1.62
N MET A 11 9.97 -16.61 -0.36
CA MET A 11 10.14 -15.71 0.78
C MET A 11 11.61 -15.33 0.99
N GLU A 12 12.55 -16.27 0.85
CA GLU A 12 13.99 -16.02 0.95
C GLU A 12 14.51 -15.14 -0.21
N GLU A 13 14.03 -15.40 -1.44
CA GLU A 13 14.32 -14.57 -2.62
C GLU A 13 13.72 -13.16 -2.49
N GLY A 14 12.51 -13.04 -1.91
CA GLY A 14 11.88 -11.76 -1.58
C GLY A 14 12.62 -10.96 -0.51
N ALA A 15 13.14 -11.63 0.53
CA ALA A 15 13.94 -11.01 1.58
C ALA A 15 15.29 -10.49 1.06
N ALA A 16 15.93 -11.20 0.13
CA ALA A 16 17.16 -10.75 -0.51
C ALA A 16 16.95 -9.52 -1.42
N ILE A 17 15.79 -9.43 -2.07
CA ILE A 17 15.38 -8.25 -2.84
C ILE A 17 15.12 -7.07 -1.89
N ALA A 18 14.40 -7.30 -0.78
CA ALA A 18 14.16 -6.30 0.26
C ALA A 18 15.46 -5.76 0.89
N ALA A 19 16.45 -6.62 1.12
CA ALA A 19 17.75 -6.23 1.66
C ALA A 19 18.58 -5.36 0.70
N ARG A 20 18.40 -5.51 -0.62
CA ARG A 20 19.00 -4.60 -1.64
C ARG A 20 18.24 -3.28 -1.80
N ILE A 21 17.01 -3.22 -1.31
CA ILE A 21 16.16 -2.01 -1.27
C ILE A 21 16.51 -1.12 -0.06
N THR A 22 17.21 -1.64 0.96
CA THR A 22 17.76 -0.85 2.07
C THR A 22 18.86 0.09 1.56
N MET A 23 18.44 1.22 0.98
CA MET A 23 19.30 2.29 0.50
C MET A 23 20.10 2.86 1.67
N THR A 24 21.42 2.90 1.48
CA THR A 24 22.28 3.86 2.17
C THR A 24 21.79 5.29 1.89
N PRO A 25 21.88 6.20 2.87
CA PRO A 25 21.45 7.58 2.66
C PRO A 25 22.36 8.21 1.60
N ARG A 26 21.81 8.46 0.41
CA ARG A 26 22.45 9.31 -0.59
C ARG A 26 22.52 10.71 0.04
N VAL A 27 23.73 11.12 0.39
CA VAL A 27 24.05 12.48 0.83
C VAL A 27 23.46 13.45 -0.21
N PHE A 28 22.50 14.26 0.23
CA PHE A 28 21.77 15.22 -0.58
C PHE A 28 22.71 16.37 -0.96
N GLN A 29 23.02 16.52 -2.25
CA GLN A 29 23.63 17.75 -2.75
C GLN A 29 22.54 18.82 -2.95
N SER A 30 22.94 20.05 -2.73
CA SER A 30 22.17 21.23 -2.29
C SER A 30 21.38 21.96 -3.38
N GLU A 31 20.42 21.29 -4.02
CA GLU A 31 19.36 21.93 -4.83
C GLU A 31 18.00 21.35 -4.42
N PRO A 32 16.85 22.06 -4.55
CA PRO A 32 15.56 21.48 -4.22
C PRO A 32 15.29 20.33 -5.19
N CYS A 33 15.67 19.12 -4.76
CA CYS A 33 15.35 17.89 -5.45
C CYS A 33 13.84 17.79 -5.44
N LEU A 34 13.21 17.98 -6.60
CA LEU A 34 11.79 17.75 -6.81
C LEU A 34 11.52 16.25 -6.67
N LEU A 35 11.44 15.80 -5.43
CA LEU A 35 11.23 14.42 -5.04
C LEU A 35 9.75 14.11 -5.21
N THR A 36 9.43 13.19 -6.10
CA THR A 36 8.07 12.67 -6.21
C THR A 36 7.91 11.50 -5.25
N VAL A 37 6.92 11.58 -4.38
CA VAL A 37 6.56 10.50 -3.45
C VAL A 37 5.47 9.65 -4.08
N LEU A 38 5.63 8.33 -4.01
CA LEU A 38 4.62 7.36 -4.37
C LEU A 38 4.14 6.65 -3.10
N ALA A 39 2.93 6.97 -2.65
CA ALA A 39 2.29 6.28 -1.54
C ALA A 39 1.43 5.13 -2.06
N PHE A 40 1.75 3.90 -1.68
CA PHE A 40 0.95 2.72 -1.99
C PHE A 40 0.89 1.82 -0.76
N ASP A 41 -0.30 1.33 -0.44
CA ASP A 41 -0.52 0.43 0.67
C ASP A 41 -1.33 -0.79 0.22
N ALA A 42 -0.76 -1.99 0.41
CA ALA A 42 -1.39 -3.24 0.02
C ALA A 42 -2.70 -3.50 0.79
N ARG A 43 -2.90 -2.92 1.98
CA ARG A 43 -4.16 -2.99 2.74
C ARG A 43 -5.33 -2.39 1.98
N MET A 44 -5.06 -1.41 1.12
CA MET A 44 -6.08 -0.84 0.25
C MET A 44 -6.58 -1.84 -0.78
N LEU A 45 -5.96 -3.01 -0.96
CA LEU A 45 -6.47 -4.07 -1.84
C LEU A 45 -7.45 -5.03 -1.15
N LEU A 46 -7.66 -4.86 0.17
CA LEU A 46 -8.53 -5.73 0.97
C LEU A 46 -10.00 -5.28 0.93
N HIS A 47 -10.32 -4.14 0.32
CA HIS A 47 -11.70 -3.78 0.04
C HIS A 47 -12.26 -4.68 -1.06
N GLY A 48 -13.56 -4.84 -1.12
CA GLY A 48 -14.18 -5.58 -2.21
C GLY A 48 -15.68 -5.40 -2.19
N PRO A 49 -16.33 -5.51 -3.37
CA PRO A 49 -17.78 -5.53 -3.42
C PRO A 49 -18.33 -6.70 -2.60
N ALA A 50 -19.57 -6.57 -2.15
CA ALA A 50 -20.31 -7.71 -1.61
C ALA A 50 -20.33 -8.84 -2.66
N ALA A 51 -20.34 -10.10 -2.20
CA ALA A 51 -20.29 -11.25 -3.09
C ALA A 51 -21.41 -11.18 -4.15
N GLY A 52 -21.01 -11.21 -5.44
CA GLY A 52 -21.93 -11.15 -6.58
C GLY A 52 -22.18 -9.75 -7.15
N ASP A 53 -21.59 -8.70 -6.58
CA ASP A 53 -21.74 -7.34 -7.09
C ASP A 53 -20.60 -6.98 -8.07
N SER A 54 -20.98 -6.51 -9.26
CA SER A 54 -20.07 -6.03 -10.31
C SER A 54 -19.80 -4.53 -10.15
N HIS A 55 -19.29 -4.15 -8.98
CA HIS A 55 -19.06 -2.75 -8.66
C HIS A 55 -17.80 -2.21 -9.39
N PRO A 56 -17.84 -0.98 -9.94
CA PRO A 56 -16.68 -0.37 -10.61
C PRO A 56 -15.53 -0.07 -9.63
N GLU A 57 -15.84 0.18 -8.36
CA GLU A 57 -14.86 0.32 -7.27
C GLU A 57 -14.46 -1.08 -6.77
N ARG A 58 -13.21 -1.47 -7.07
CA ARG A 58 -12.63 -2.80 -6.79
C ARG A 58 -11.10 -2.72 -6.71
N PRO A 59 -10.42 -3.62 -5.98
CA PRO A 59 -8.97 -3.60 -5.79
C PRO A 59 -8.16 -3.55 -7.08
N HIS A 60 -8.70 -4.18 -8.13
CA HIS A 60 -8.07 -4.22 -9.45
C HIS A 60 -7.74 -2.83 -10.00
N ARG A 61 -8.47 -1.77 -9.63
CA ARG A 61 -8.15 -0.39 -10.03
C ARG A 61 -6.76 0.02 -9.54
N LEU A 62 -6.48 -0.18 -8.25
CA LEU A 62 -5.20 0.16 -7.65
C LEU A 62 -4.08 -0.74 -8.18
N CYS A 63 -4.34 -2.05 -8.30
CA CYS A 63 -3.38 -2.99 -8.89
C CYS A 63 -2.98 -2.58 -10.31
N ALA A 64 -3.94 -2.26 -11.17
CA ALA A 64 -3.69 -1.89 -12.56
C ALA A 64 -2.86 -0.60 -12.66
N ILE A 65 -3.17 0.42 -11.84
CA ILE A 65 -2.41 1.66 -11.78
C ILE A 65 -0.96 1.38 -11.35
N TYR A 66 -0.77 0.65 -10.25
CA TYR A 66 0.57 0.35 -9.73
C TYR A 66 1.40 -0.48 -10.73
N GLN A 67 0.81 -1.49 -11.36
CA GLN A 67 1.45 -2.27 -12.42
C GLN A 67 1.88 -1.40 -13.60
N HIS A 68 1.05 -0.43 -14.00
CA HIS A 68 1.39 0.49 -15.06
C HIS A 68 2.55 1.42 -14.68
N LEU A 69 2.58 1.92 -13.44
CA LEU A 69 3.70 2.71 -12.91
C LEU A 69 5.01 1.91 -12.88
N VAL A 70 4.95 0.63 -12.51
CA VAL A 70 6.10 -0.28 -12.53
C VAL A 70 6.58 -0.50 -13.97
N ALA A 71 5.66 -0.80 -14.90
CA ALA A 71 5.99 -1.03 -16.31
C ALA A 71 6.61 0.21 -16.97
N ALA A 72 6.16 1.41 -16.60
CA ALA A 72 6.72 2.68 -17.03
C ALA A 72 8.04 3.06 -16.32
N GLY A 73 8.51 2.27 -15.35
CA GLY A 73 9.73 2.54 -14.58
C GLY A 73 9.62 3.73 -13.62
N LEU A 74 8.40 4.20 -13.32
CA LEU A 74 8.16 5.38 -12.48
C LEU A 74 8.38 5.09 -10.99
N THR A 75 8.09 3.87 -10.54
CA THR A 75 8.33 3.47 -9.14
C THR A 75 9.81 3.59 -8.76
N ARG A 76 10.73 3.31 -9.69
CA ARG A 76 12.18 3.45 -9.50
C ARG A 76 12.68 4.90 -9.42
N ARG A 77 11.84 5.85 -9.84
CA ARG A 77 12.15 7.30 -9.87
C ARG A 77 11.50 8.05 -8.71
N CYS A 78 10.56 7.42 -8.02
CA CYS A 78 9.85 8.00 -6.89
C CYS A 78 10.41 7.46 -5.57
N VAL A 79 10.16 8.18 -4.49
CA VAL A 79 10.35 7.64 -3.13
C VAL A 79 9.07 6.96 -2.70
N GLU A 80 9.15 5.65 -2.50
CA GLU A 80 8.02 4.88 -2.00
C GLU A 80 7.85 5.12 -0.50
N VAL A 81 6.61 5.42 -0.09
CA VAL A 81 6.24 5.55 1.32
C VAL A 81 5.04 4.66 1.62
N ALA A 82 5.06 4.04 2.80
CA ALA A 82 3.92 3.28 3.28
C ALA A 82 2.78 4.21 3.69
N GLY A 83 1.54 3.79 3.46
CA GLY A 83 0.38 4.48 3.99
C GLY A 83 0.28 4.35 5.51
N THR A 84 -0.07 5.43 6.19
CA THR A 84 -0.42 5.42 7.62
C THR A 84 -1.93 5.44 7.78
N GLU A 85 -2.45 4.78 8.80
CA GLU A 85 -3.86 4.90 9.16
C GLU A 85 -4.14 6.30 9.68
N CYS A 86 -5.27 6.86 9.26
CA CYS A 86 -5.75 8.15 9.77
C CYS A 86 -6.27 7.96 11.19
N SER A 87 -5.90 8.85 12.10
CA SER A 87 -6.42 8.86 13.47
C SER A 87 -7.86 9.33 13.52
N ARG A 88 -8.57 8.96 14.58
CA ARG A 88 -9.94 9.44 14.81
C ARG A 88 -9.97 10.97 14.87
N GLU A 89 -9.00 11.57 15.53
CA GLU A 89 -8.88 13.01 15.70
C GLU A 89 -8.75 13.72 14.35
N GLU A 90 -7.96 13.18 13.42
CA GLU A 90 -7.80 13.71 12.06
C GLU A 90 -9.10 13.58 11.24
N VAL A 91 -9.80 12.44 11.33
CA VAL A 91 -11.06 12.25 10.60
C VAL A 91 -12.15 13.20 11.11
N LEU A 92 -12.17 13.49 12.41
CA LEU A 92 -13.13 14.42 13.02
C LEU A 92 -12.93 15.89 12.61
N LEU A 93 -11.81 16.24 11.97
CA LEU A 93 -11.62 17.57 11.35
C LEU A 93 -12.59 17.80 10.18
N ALA A 94 -13.04 16.73 9.52
CA ALA A 94 -13.95 16.80 8.37
C ALA A 94 -15.31 16.13 8.60
N HIS A 95 -15.41 15.23 9.57
CA HIS A 95 -16.61 14.41 9.81
C HIS A 95 -17.12 14.52 11.24
N THR A 96 -18.42 14.27 11.44
CA THR A 96 -19.01 14.25 12.78
C THR A 96 -18.66 12.96 13.52
N ALA A 97 -18.65 13.01 14.86
CA ALA A 97 -18.43 11.82 15.69
C ALA A 97 -19.45 10.71 15.44
N ALA A 98 -20.71 11.06 15.13
CA ALA A 98 -21.74 10.09 14.79
C ALA A 98 -21.42 9.35 13.48
N HIS A 99 -20.89 10.06 12.47
CA HIS A 99 -20.48 9.44 11.21
C HIS A 99 -19.28 8.52 11.38
N TRP A 100 -18.28 8.92 12.17
CA TRP A 100 -17.15 8.06 12.55
C TRP A 100 -17.64 6.74 13.15
N THR A 101 -18.49 6.79 14.18
CA THR A 101 -18.99 5.59 14.86
C THR A 101 -19.74 4.66 13.90
N LEU A 102 -20.51 5.22 12.96
CA LEU A 102 -21.21 4.44 11.94
C LEU A 102 -20.23 3.70 11.03
N VAL A 103 -19.23 4.40 10.49
CA VAL A 103 -18.27 3.83 9.54
C VAL A 103 -17.34 2.83 10.24
N GLU A 104 -16.85 3.14 11.44
CA GLU A 104 -16.04 2.24 12.26
C GLU A 104 -16.78 0.94 12.56
N GLY A 105 -18.09 1.01 12.82
CA GLY A 105 -18.95 -0.17 13.01
C GLY A 105 -19.12 -1.06 11.78
N CYS A 106 -18.89 -0.53 10.57
CA CYS A 106 -18.91 -1.30 9.32
C CYS A 106 -17.58 -2.02 9.03
N CYS A 107 -16.51 -1.66 9.72
CA CYS A 107 -15.19 -2.25 9.51
C CYS A 107 -15.14 -3.65 10.14
N GLY A 108 -14.77 -4.66 9.34
CA GLY A 108 -14.46 -6.00 9.85
C GLY A 108 -13.21 -6.03 10.75
N PRO A 109 -12.88 -7.19 11.35
CA PRO A 109 -11.68 -7.32 12.15
C PRO A 109 -10.44 -6.91 11.34
N ARG A 110 -9.57 -6.11 11.96
CA ARG A 110 -8.33 -5.65 11.33
C ARG A 110 -7.45 -6.86 10.99
N PRO A 111 -7.06 -7.04 9.71
CA PRO A 111 -6.20 -8.15 9.33
C PRO A 111 -4.82 -7.99 9.97
N ALA A 112 -4.31 -9.07 10.55
CA ALA A 112 -2.91 -9.12 11.01
C ALA A 112 -2.02 -9.28 9.77
N LEU A 113 -1.37 -8.19 9.37
CA LEU A 113 -0.32 -8.18 8.35
C LEU A 113 1.05 -8.16 9.01
#